data_AF-A0A2T6KAF2-F1
#
_entry.id   AF-A0A2T6KAF2-F1
#
_cell.length_a   1.000
_cell.length_b   1.000
_cell.length_c   1.000
_cell.angle_alpha   90.00
_cell.angle_beta   90.00
_cell.angle_gamma   90.00
#
_symmetry.space_group_name_H-M   'P 1'
#
loop_
_entity.id
_entity.type
_entity.pdbx_description
1 polymer ?
#
loop_
_entity_poly.entity_id
_entity_poly.type
_entity_poly.pdbx_seq_one_letter_code
_entity_poly.pdbx_strand_id
1 'polypeptide(L)'
;MVKLNTALCGALLLSISIAEAGERPTVVSDTSIKTLKPILINQADELAAWQQIENGATSTDILMFLNKYPQSEFASQARDLFVDALAAERGSQNAEPDVAETMPATQEPQAQDEAGVRAESTPTAEPVAVSFSAPLTQGDAAIVGKSLEELIKGSPLFPPVEGLPESYWKNEECSACHQWEQANLCTQANTYLSEAGSANLTKQHPYGGTFKQNLRVWADGGCE
;
A
#
# COMPACT_ATOMS: atom_id res chain seq x y z
N MET A 1 48.64 -33.12 -27.20
CA MET A 1 48.70 -34.60 -27.05
C MET A 1 48.19 -34.96 -25.66
N VAL A 2 47.21 -35.86 -25.67
CA VAL A 2 46.33 -36.32 -24.59
C VAL A 2 47.08 -36.85 -23.37
N LYS A 3 46.57 -36.55 -22.16
CA LYS A 3 46.51 -37.49 -21.01
C LYS A 3 45.32 -37.11 -20.12
N LEU A 4 44.17 -37.72 -20.41
CA LEU A 4 43.03 -37.83 -19.49
C LEU A 4 43.44 -38.81 -18.38
N ASN A 5 43.28 -38.39 -17.12
CA ASN A 5 43.51 -39.23 -15.96
C ASN A 5 42.16 -39.72 -15.44
N THR A 6 41.88 -41.00 -15.69
CA THR A 6 40.69 -41.73 -15.25
C THR A 6 40.89 -42.14 -13.79
N ALA A 7 40.15 -41.54 -12.86
CA ALA A 7 40.05 -42.03 -11.49
C ALA A 7 38.74 -42.80 -11.31
N LEU A 8 38.88 -44.11 -11.12
CA LEU A 8 37.84 -45.03 -10.68
C LEU A 8 37.22 -44.53 -9.36
N CYS A 9 35.90 -44.38 -9.33
CA CYS A 9 35.14 -44.33 -8.10
C CYS A 9 34.27 -45.59 -8.05
N GLY A 10 34.75 -46.59 -7.32
CA GLY A 10 33.96 -47.74 -6.94
C GLY A 10 33.13 -47.38 -5.71
N ALA A 11 31.81 -47.55 -5.81
CA ALA A 11 30.93 -47.55 -4.65
C ALA A 11 29.95 -48.71 -4.79
N LEU A 12 30.28 -49.72 -3.98
CA LEU A 12 29.49 -50.83 -3.46
C LEU A 12 27.96 -50.66 -3.59
N LEU A 13 27.34 -51.62 -4.29
CA LEU A 13 25.92 -51.93 -4.20
C LEU A 13 25.65 -52.57 -2.83
N LEU A 14 24.96 -51.84 -1.93
CA LEU A 14 24.31 -52.45 -0.77
C LEU A 14 22.85 -52.72 -1.11
N SER A 15 22.54 -53.98 -1.36
CA SER A 15 21.19 -54.52 -1.48
C SER A 15 20.52 -54.49 -0.10
N ILE A 16 19.49 -53.65 0.07
CA ILE A 16 18.59 -53.74 1.22
C ILE A 16 17.37 -54.55 0.78
N SER A 17 17.30 -55.79 1.29
CA SER A 17 16.12 -56.66 1.20
C SER A 17 14.95 -56.03 1.93
N ILE A 18 13.82 -55.95 1.23
CA ILE A 18 12.49 -55.68 1.76
C ILE A 18 12.03 -56.92 2.53
N ALA A 19 11.68 -56.75 3.80
CA ALA A 19 10.96 -57.75 4.59
C ALA A 19 9.66 -57.10 5.11
N GLU A 20 8.54 -57.52 4.52
CA GLU A 20 7.18 -57.27 5.00
C GLU A 20 6.79 -58.26 6.10
N ALA A 21 6.47 -57.73 7.28
CA ALA A 21 5.56 -58.28 8.29
C ALA A 21 5.47 -57.17 9.37
N GLY A 22 4.33 -56.64 9.81
CA GLY A 22 2.99 -57.18 9.85
C GLY A 22 2.48 -56.90 11.26
N GLU A 23 2.03 -55.67 11.55
CA GLU A 23 1.30 -55.38 12.78
C GLU A 23 0.41 -54.14 12.60
N ARG A 24 -0.89 -54.34 12.82
CA ARG A 24 -1.93 -53.31 12.81
C ARG A 24 -1.88 -52.51 14.12
N PRO A 25 -1.72 -51.19 14.12
CA PRO A 25 -2.04 -50.41 15.30
C PRO A 25 -3.55 -50.19 15.40
N THR A 26 -4.08 -50.66 16.52
CA THR A 26 -5.43 -50.46 17.03
C THR A 26 -5.82 -48.99 17.08
N VAL A 27 -7.05 -48.72 16.65
CA VAL A 27 -7.73 -47.43 16.73
C VAL A 27 -7.86 -47.02 18.20
N VAL A 28 -7.06 -46.05 18.64
CA VAL A 28 -7.36 -45.24 19.82
C VAL A 28 -8.04 -43.97 19.34
N SER A 29 -9.37 -43.99 19.45
CA SER A 29 -10.17 -42.78 19.46
C SER A 29 -10.02 -42.08 20.81
N ASP A 30 -10.20 -40.77 20.76
CA ASP A 30 -10.42 -39.84 21.89
C ASP A 30 -9.19 -39.05 22.34
N THR A 31 -8.96 -37.90 21.70
CA THR A 31 -9.07 -36.60 22.38
C THR A 31 -9.21 -35.51 21.32
N SER A 32 -10.38 -34.89 21.30
CA SER A 32 -10.70 -33.54 20.84
C SER A 32 -9.51 -32.67 20.38
N ILE A 33 -9.05 -32.83 19.13
CA ILE A 33 -8.35 -31.75 18.42
C ILE A 33 -9.44 -30.81 17.91
N LYS A 34 -9.86 -29.87 18.76
CA LYS A 34 -10.52 -28.65 18.32
C LYS A 34 -9.67 -28.08 17.20
N THR A 35 -10.27 -27.96 16.03
CA THR A 35 -9.68 -27.47 14.78
C THR A 35 -9.03 -26.10 14.99
N LEU A 36 -7.76 -26.08 15.36
CA LEU A 36 -6.88 -24.98 15.04
C LEU A 36 -6.19 -25.39 13.74
N LYS A 37 -6.68 -24.85 12.63
CA LYS A 37 -5.87 -24.64 11.45
C LYS A 37 -5.14 -23.32 11.70
N PRO A 38 -3.89 -23.28 12.18
CA PRO A 38 -3.09 -22.09 12.02
C PRO A 38 -2.59 -22.08 10.57
N ILE A 39 -2.70 -20.90 9.98
CA ILE A 39 -2.14 -20.52 8.70
C ILE A 39 -0.68 -20.96 8.68
N LEU A 40 -0.33 -21.88 7.78
CA LEU A 40 1.02 -22.37 7.61
C LEU A 40 1.81 -21.31 6.83
N ILE A 41 2.05 -20.17 7.49
CA ILE A 41 3.14 -19.29 7.09
C ILE A 41 4.40 -20.14 7.22
N ASN A 42 5.19 -20.25 6.15
CA ASN A 42 6.46 -20.93 6.23
C ASN A 42 7.36 -20.15 7.19
N GLN A 43 7.43 -20.58 8.44
CA GLN A 43 8.14 -19.86 9.50
C GLN A 43 9.63 -19.65 9.16
N ALA A 44 10.23 -20.52 8.35
CA ALA A 44 11.59 -20.33 7.86
C ALA A 44 11.70 -19.14 6.91
N ASP A 45 10.72 -18.96 6.01
CA ASP A 45 10.68 -17.83 5.07
C ASP A 45 10.35 -16.53 5.80
N GLU A 46 9.48 -16.58 6.82
CA GLU A 46 9.14 -15.44 7.67
C GLU A 46 10.35 -14.96 8.47
N LEU A 47 11.07 -15.87 9.14
CA LEU A 47 12.27 -15.53 9.90
C LEU A 47 13.36 -14.94 8.99
N ALA A 48 13.55 -15.49 7.80
CA ALA A 48 14.49 -14.94 6.82
C ALA A 48 14.08 -13.53 6.37
N ALA A 49 12.79 -13.29 6.12
CA ALA A 49 12.28 -11.96 5.78
C ALA A 49 12.41 -10.96 6.94
N TRP A 50 12.22 -11.42 8.19
CA TRP A 50 12.45 -10.60 9.38
C TRP A 50 13.92 -10.18 9.52
N GLN A 51 14.85 -11.12 9.38
CA GLN A 51 16.29 -10.84 9.44
C GLN A 51 16.77 -9.86 8.37
N GLN A 52 16.08 -9.78 7.24
CA GLN A 52 16.37 -8.80 6.20
C GLN A 52 15.98 -7.38 6.61
N ILE A 53 14.92 -7.23 7.41
CA ILE A 53 14.40 -5.91 7.77
C ILE A 53 14.86 -5.40 9.13
N GLU A 54 15.27 -6.28 10.04
CA GLU A 54 15.62 -5.91 11.42
C GLU A 54 16.80 -4.93 11.52
N ASN A 55 17.64 -4.82 10.48
CA ASN A 55 18.84 -3.97 10.46
C ASN A 55 18.83 -2.97 9.29
N GLY A 56 18.16 -1.83 9.47
CA GLY A 56 18.32 -0.67 8.57
C GLY A 56 17.61 -0.79 7.22
N ALA A 57 16.53 -1.56 7.15
CA ALA A 57 15.67 -1.58 5.96
C ALA A 57 14.81 -0.31 5.84
N THR A 58 14.34 -0.03 4.63
CA THR A 58 13.51 1.14 4.36
C THR A 58 12.09 0.94 4.87
N SER A 59 11.34 2.03 5.02
CA SER A 59 9.92 2.01 5.36
C SER A 59 9.12 1.12 4.37
N THR A 60 9.53 1.09 3.10
CA THR A 60 8.90 0.26 2.06
C THR A 60 9.16 -1.23 2.27
N ASP A 61 10.39 -1.63 2.57
CA ASP A 61 10.74 -3.04 2.82
C ASP A 61 9.97 -3.61 4.01
N ILE A 62 9.83 -2.80 5.06
CA ILE A 62 9.11 -3.16 6.28
C ILE A 62 7.60 -3.31 6.01
N LEU A 63 7.01 -2.43 5.18
CA LEU A 63 5.60 -2.57 4.76
C LEU A 63 5.36 -3.83 3.93
N MET A 64 6.31 -4.20 3.08
CA MET A 64 6.21 -5.45 2.31
C MET A 64 6.17 -6.66 3.26
N PHE A 65 7.00 -6.66 4.32
CA PHE A 65 6.94 -7.69 5.35
C PHE A 65 5.58 -7.73 6.05
N LEU A 66 5.09 -6.59 6.54
CA LEU A 66 3.80 -6.50 7.26
C LEU A 66 2.61 -6.95 6.39
N ASN A 67 2.62 -6.61 5.11
CA ASN A 67 1.58 -7.03 4.17
C ASN A 67 1.66 -8.53 3.83
N LYS A 68 2.87 -9.10 3.76
CA LYS A 68 3.08 -10.53 3.47
C LYS A 68 2.80 -11.41 4.70
N TYR A 69 3.10 -10.91 5.90
CA TYR A 69 3.00 -11.66 7.16
C TYR A 69 2.15 -10.90 8.22
N PRO A 70 0.84 -10.68 7.97
CA PRO A 70 -0.01 -9.85 8.85
C PRO A 70 -0.28 -10.46 10.23
N GLN A 71 0.01 -11.75 10.42
CA GLN A 71 -0.15 -12.49 11.67
C GLN A 71 1.21 -12.91 12.27
N SER A 72 2.31 -12.32 11.78
CA SER A 72 3.66 -12.60 12.26
C SER A 72 3.82 -12.28 13.74
N GLU A 73 4.61 -13.07 14.46
CA GLU A 73 5.06 -12.72 15.81
C GLU A 73 5.94 -11.45 15.83
N PHE A 74 6.61 -11.17 14.71
CA PHE A 74 7.40 -9.96 14.49
C PHE A 74 6.55 -8.77 14.06
N ALA A 75 5.24 -8.92 13.79
CA ALA A 75 4.41 -7.83 13.27
C ALA A 75 4.38 -6.60 14.19
N SER A 76 4.48 -6.78 15.51
CA SER A 76 4.59 -5.64 16.43
C SER A 76 5.91 -4.91 16.28
N GLN A 77 7.02 -5.64 16.30
CA GLN A 77 8.37 -5.07 16.18
C GLN A 77 8.57 -4.43 14.81
N ALA A 78 8.06 -5.05 13.74
CA ALA A 78 8.07 -4.49 12.40
C ALA A 78 7.28 -3.18 12.30
N ARG A 79 6.17 -3.02 13.04
CA ARG A 79 5.44 -1.73 13.10
C ARG A 79 6.27 -0.64 13.77
N ASP A 80 6.95 -0.97 14.87
CA ASP A 80 7.85 -0.01 15.55
C ASP A 80 9.01 0.39 14.62
N LEU A 81 9.63 -0.60 13.96
CA LEU A 81 10.70 -0.38 12.99
C LEU A 81 10.24 0.48 11.81
N PHE A 82 9.01 0.27 11.33
CA PHE A 82 8.41 1.08 10.27
C PHE A 82 8.26 2.55 10.69
N VAL A 83 7.84 2.79 11.93
CA VAL A 83 7.71 4.15 12.49
C VAL A 83 9.07 4.85 12.57
N ASP A 84 10.11 4.16 13.03
CA ASP A 84 11.46 4.69 13.10
C ASP A 84 12.03 4.99 11.70
N ALA A 85 11.80 4.09 10.73
CA ALA A 85 12.22 4.27 9.35
C ALA A 85 11.54 5.49 8.71
N LEU A 86 10.23 5.69 8.92
CA LEU A 86 9.52 6.88 8.43
C LEU A 86 10.09 8.18 9.02
N ALA A 87 10.43 8.19 10.30
CA ALA A 87 11.03 9.37 10.93
C ALA A 87 12.42 9.68 10.35
N ALA A 88 13.25 8.65 10.14
CA ALA A 88 14.58 8.80 9.55
C ALA A 88 14.53 9.26 8.09
N GLU A 89 13.61 8.71 7.30
CA GLU A 89 13.40 9.09 5.90
C GLU A 89 12.89 10.52 5.77
N ARG A 90 11.96 10.96 6.63
CA ARG A 90 11.50 12.37 6.67
C ARG A 90 12.63 13.33 6.99
N GLY A 91 13.48 13.01 7.96
CA GLY A 91 14.67 13.81 8.28
C GLY A 91 15.66 13.89 7.13
N SER A 92 15.76 12.84 6.31
CA SER A 92 16.62 12.78 5.13
C SER A 92 16.02 13.53 3.93
N GLN A 93 14.69 13.54 3.78
CA GLN A 93 13.98 14.29 2.73
C GLN A 93 13.96 15.81 2.98
N ASN A 94 14.01 16.24 4.25
CA ASN A 94 14.11 17.65 4.65
C ASN A 94 15.56 18.19 4.70
N ALA A 95 16.57 17.40 4.31
CA ALA A 95 17.93 17.90 4.15
C ALA A 95 18.04 18.73 2.86
N GLU A 96 17.70 20.00 2.99
CA GLU A 96 17.60 21.00 1.91
C GLU A 96 18.98 21.31 1.28
N PRO A 97 19.10 21.36 -0.06
CA PRO A 97 20.18 22.11 -0.70
C PRO A 97 19.82 23.60 -0.71
N ASP A 98 20.63 24.39 -0.03
CA ASP A 98 20.69 25.86 -0.10
C ASP A 98 20.88 26.30 -1.57
N VAL A 99 19.83 26.85 -2.17
CA VAL A 99 19.91 27.74 -3.33
C VAL A 99 18.95 28.91 -3.14
N ALA A 100 19.47 29.95 -2.51
CA ALA A 100 18.96 31.30 -2.67
C ALA A 100 19.24 31.79 -4.11
N GLU A 101 18.21 32.16 -4.87
CA GLU A 101 18.16 33.46 -5.56
C GLU A 101 16.81 33.73 -6.26
N THR A 102 16.20 34.84 -5.86
CA THR A 102 15.64 35.88 -6.72
C THR A 102 14.28 35.64 -7.41
N MET A 103 13.24 36.17 -6.75
CA MET A 103 12.02 36.69 -7.41
C MET A 103 12.37 37.77 -8.45
N PRO A 104 11.46 38.03 -9.40
CA PRO A 104 10.79 39.33 -9.31
C PRO A 104 9.27 39.23 -9.44
N ALA A 105 8.62 40.06 -8.63
CA ALA A 105 7.20 40.39 -8.68
C ALA A 105 6.84 41.20 -9.94
N THR A 106 5.52 41.35 -10.17
CA THR A 106 4.78 42.36 -10.97
C THR A 106 3.96 41.69 -12.10
N GLN A 107 2.64 41.84 -12.28
CA GLN A 107 1.54 42.63 -11.68
C GLN A 107 0.20 41.99 -12.09
N GLU A 108 -0.82 42.17 -11.26
CA GLU A 108 -2.26 42.05 -11.59
C GLU A 108 -2.71 43.27 -12.44
N PRO A 109 -3.85 43.21 -13.17
CA PRO A 109 -5.06 43.84 -12.61
C PRO A 109 -6.41 43.17 -12.94
N GLN A 110 -7.17 42.90 -11.87
CA GLN A 110 -8.57 43.25 -11.58
C GLN A 110 -9.73 43.05 -12.59
N ALA A 111 -10.72 42.27 -12.10
CA ALA A 111 -12.20 42.48 -12.06
C ALA A 111 -12.95 42.80 -13.38
N GLN A 112 -14.10 42.16 -13.66
CA GLN A 112 -15.39 42.43 -13.01
C GLN A 112 -16.48 41.39 -13.37
N ASP A 113 -17.34 41.14 -12.37
CA ASP A 113 -18.81 40.98 -12.38
C ASP A 113 -19.52 40.06 -13.39
N GLU A 114 -20.27 39.06 -12.90
CA GLU A 114 -21.68 39.24 -12.49
C GLU A 114 -22.34 37.89 -12.13
N ALA A 115 -23.21 37.97 -11.14
CA ALA A 115 -24.10 36.91 -10.70
C ALA A 115 -25.09 36.46 -11.80
N GLY A 116 -25.24 35.15 -11.95
CA GLY A 116 -26.32 34.51 -12.71
C GLY A 116 -27.02 33.47 -11.85
N VAL A 117 -28.19 33.83 -11.31
CA VAL A 117 -29.06 32.95 -10.53
C VAL A 117 -29.84 31.98 -11.43
N ARG A 118 -29.83 30.70 -11.01
CA ARG A 118 -30.82 29.62 -11.20
C ARG A 118 -30.90 28.88 -12.55
N ALA A 119 -30.61 27.58 -12.46
CA ALA A 119 -31.52 26.56 -12.97
C ALA A 119 -31.49 25.33 -12.06
N GLU A 120 -32.63 25.07 -11.41
CA GLU A 120 -32.94 23.81 -10.75
C GLU A 120 -33.39 22.84 -11.83
N SER A 121 -32.61 21.77 -12.02
CA SER A 121 -32.97 20.64 -12.89
C SER A 121 -32.44 19.34 -12.27
N THR A 122 -33.31 18.54 -11.67
CA THR A 122 -33.08 17.12 -11.37
C THR A 122 -33.60 16.26 -12.54
N PRO A 123 -33.16 14.99 -12.71
CA PRO A 123 -31.84 14.61 -13.22
C PRO A 123 -31.99 13.69 -14.45
N THR A 124 -31.23 13.95 -15.51
CA THR A 124 -30.83 12.89 -16.44
C THR A 124 -29.48 12.41 -15.94
N ALA A 125 -29.33 11.10 -15.70
CA ALA A 125 -28.08 10.50 -15.25
C ALA A 125 -27.04 10.61 -16.37
N GLU A 126 -26.39 11.77 -16.43
CA GLU A 126 -25.13 11.98 -17.11
C GLU A 126 -24.04 11.21 -16.35
N PRO A 127 -23.02 10.67 -17.04
CA PRO A 127 -21.91 10.02 -16.35
C PRO A 127 -21.36 10.99 -15.31
N VAL A 128 -21.11 10.48 -14.11
CA VAL A 128 -20.61 11.26 -12.99
C VAL A 128 -19.22 11.75 -13.37
N ALA A 129 -19.16 12.94 -13.98
CA ALA A 129 -17.91 13.55 -14.37
C ALA A 129 -17.21 13.99 -13.08
N VAL A 130 -16.15 13.27 -12.72
CA VAL A 130 -15.22 13.72 -11.70
C VAL A 130 -14.17 14.55 -12.42
N SER A 131 -13.89 15.76 -11.92
CA SER A 131 -12.74 16.56 -12.37
C SER A 131 -11.88 16.97 -11.19
N PHE A 132 -10.69 17.49 -11.47
CA PHE A 132 -9.72 17.80 -10.43
C PHE A 132 -10.20 18.90 -9.46
N SER A 133 -10.83 19.95 -9.99
CA SER A 133 -11.23 21.13 -9.24
C SER A 133 -12.72 21.20 -8.92
N ALA A 134 -13.57 20.36 -9.54
CA ALA A 134 -15.00 20.33 -9.20
C ALA A 134 -15.28 19.52 -7.93
N PRO A 135 -16.29 19.92 -7.12
CA PRO A 135 -16.71 19.16 -5.95
C PRO A 135 -17.18 17.74 -6.29
N LEU A 136 -16.74 16.75 -5.51
CA LEU A 136 -17.21 15.38 -5.60
C LEU A 136 -18.69 15.30 -5.22
N THR A 137 -19.48 14.66 -6.06
CA THR A 137 -20.93 14.44 -5.85
C THR A 137 -21.24 13.06 -5.26
N GLN A 138 -20.23 12.18 -5.19
CA GLN A 138 -20.34 10.81 -4.67
C GLN A 138 -19.20 10.52 -3.70
N GLY A 139 -19.49 9.80 -2.62
CA GLY A 139 -18.50 9.54 -1.58
C GLY A 139 -19.08 9.38 -0.20
N ASP A 140 -18.18 9.12 0.74
CA ASP A 140 -18.47 9.29 2.16
C ASP A 140 -18.69 10.78 2.47
N ALA A 141 -19.48 11.07 3.51
CA ALA A 141 -19.86 12.44 3.88
C ALA A 141 -18.66 13.38 4.13
N ALA A 142 -17.48 12.82 4.46
CA ALA A 142 -16.27 13.59 4.70
C ALA A 142 -15.57 14.07 3.41
N ILE A 143 -15.87 13.47 2.25
CA ILE A 143 -15.25 13.83 0.96
C ILE A 143 -16.24 14.47 -0.02
N VAL A 144 -17.54 14.21 0.13
CA VAL A 144 -18.58 14.84 -0.70
C VAL A 144 -18.55 16.36 -0.51
N GLY A 145 -18.62 17.09 -1.62
CA GLY A 145 -18.56 18.55 -1.63
C GLY A 145 -17.15 19.14 -1.65
N LYS A 146 -16.10 18.31 -1.55
CA LYS A 146 -14.70 18.72 -1.74
C LYS A 146 -14.22 18.33 -3.13
N SER A 147 -13.32 19.10 -3.73
CA SER A 147 -12.62 18.72 -4.95
C SER A 147 -11.44 17.78 -4.67
N LEU A 148 -10.90 17.15 -5.71
CA LEU A 148 -9.66 16.37 -5.58
C LEU A 148 -8.49 17.28 -5.16
N GLU A 149 -8.45 18.52 -5.67
CA GLU A 149 -7.46 19.53 -5.29
C GLU A 149 -7.50 19.86 -3.78
N GLU A 150 -8.69 20.00 -3.21
CA GLU A 150 -8.84 20.26 -1.79
C GLU A 150 -8.45 19.05 -0.95
N LEU A 151 -8.80 17.85 -1.40
CA LEU A 151 -8.52 16.61 -0.68
C LEU A 151 -7.03 16.29 -0.60
N ILE A 152 -6.25 16.54 -1.66
CA ILE A 152 -4.79 16.30 -1.62
C ILE A 152 -4.04 17.25 -0.67
N LYS A 153 -4.67 18.36 -0.28
CA LYS A 153 -4.16 19.35 0.69
C LYS A 153 -4.77 19.18 2.09
N GLY A 154 -5.41 18.04 2.35
CA GLY A 154 -6.06 17.74 3.62
C GLY A 154 -5.34 16.64 4.40
N SER A 155 -5.93 16.31 5.54
CA SER A 155 -5.42 15.29 6.46
C SER A 155 -6.16 13.94 6.33
N PRO A 156 -5.47 12.81 6.55
CA PRO A 156 -6.05 11.47 6.54
C PRO A 156 -7.14 11.28 7.62
N LEU A 157 -8.28 10.69 7.26
CA LEU A 157 -9.37 10.36 8.20
C LEU A 157 -9.17 9.02 8.92
N PHE A 158 -8.41 8.12 8.29
CA PHE A 158 -8.08 6.79 8.79
C PHE A 158 -6.56 6.56 8.70
N PRO A 159 -5.98 5.69 9.55
CA PRO A 159 -4.56 5.41 9.51
C PRO A 159 -4.15 4.84 8.13
N PRO A 160 -3.05 5.33 7.53
CA PRO A 160 -2.55 4.80 6.26
C PRO A 160 -2.19 3.31 6.30
N VAL A 161 -1.74 2.84 7.46
CA VAL A 161 -1.40 1.44 7.71
C VAL A 161 -1.88 1.02 9.10
N GLU A 162 -2.26 -0.24 9.24
CA GLU A 162 -2.77 -0.77 10.51
C GLU A 162 -1.69 -0.72 11.60
N GLY A 163 -2.06 -0.18 12.76
CA GLY A 163 -1.17 -0.09 13.92
C GLY A 163 -0.20 1.09 13.89
N LEU A 164 -0.28 2.00 12.91
CA LEU A 164 0.48 3.25 12.95
C LEU A 164 -0.01 4.16 14.09
N PRO A 165 0.84 4.60 15.02
CA PRO A 165 0.43 5.49 16.10
C PRO A 165 -0.14 6.81 15.57
N GLU A 166 -1.21 7.30 16.21
CA GLU A 166 -1.94 8.51 15.75
C GLU A 166 -1.03 9.75 15.61
N SER A 167 0.03 9.85 16.42
CA SER A 167 0.98 10.96 16.37
C SER A 167 1.68 11.13 15.03
N TYR A 168 1.70 10.11 14.18
CA TYR A 168 2.40 10.13 12.88
C TYR A 168 1.50 10.46 11.70
N TRP A 169 0.18 10.48 11.87
CA TRP A 169 -0.74 10.64 10.74
C TRP A 169 -1.92 11.57 11.04
N LYS A 170 -2.44 11.60 12.27
CA LYS A 170 -3.74 12.23 12.57
C LYS A 170 -3.75 13.75 12.42
N ASN A 171 -2.59 14.38 12.57
CA ASN A 171 -2.40 15.81 12.40
C ASN A 171 -1.42 16.15 11.27
N GLU A 172 -1.10 15.17 10.42
CA GLU A 172 -0.22 15.37 9.27
C GLU A 172 -1.06 15.62 8.02
N GLU A 173 -0.65 16.58 7.20
CA GLU A 173 -1.26 16.79 5.88
C GLU A 173 -0.79 15.71 4.91
N CYS A 174 -1.61 15.36 3.90
CA CYS A 174 -1.19 14.42 2.85
C CYS A 174 0.14 14.84 2.20
N SER A 175 0.41 16.14 2.12
CA SER A 175 1.67 16.70 1.60
C SER A 175 2.90 16.40 2.46
N ALA A 176 2.74 16.03 3.73
CA ALA A 176 3.84 15.64 4.61
C ALA A 176 4.36 14.20 4.34
N CYS A 177 3.64 13.43 3.52
CA CYS A 177 4.01 12.06 3.12
C CYS A 177 4.10 11.90 1.60
N HIS A 178 3.35 12.70 0.85
CA HIS A 178 3.23 12.62 -0.60
C HIS A 178 3.49 13.97 -1.23
N GLN A 179 3.98 13.98 -2.46
CA GLN A 179 4.17 15.21 -3.21
C GLN A 179 2.97 15.47 -4.14
N TRP A 180 1.74 15.27 -3.67
CA TRP A 180 0.56 15.25 -4.54
C TRP A 180 0.34 16.58 -5.29
N GLU A 181 0.14 16.45 -6.59
CA GLU A 181 -0.30 17.44 -7.56
C GLU A 181 -1.18 16.75 -8.61
N GLN A 182 -1.84 17.50 -9.49
CA GLN A 182 -2.76 16.91 -10.47
C GLN A 182 -2.09 15.82 -11.33
N ALA A 183 -0.85 16.05 -11.78
CA ALA A 183 -0.14 15.14 -12.66
C ALA A 183 0.20 13.78 -12.01
N ASN A 184 0.74 13.78 -10.80
CA ASN A 184 1.09 12.53 -10.12
C ASN A 184 -0.13 11.84 -9.48
N LEU A 185 -1.17 12.60 -9.10
CA LEU A 185 -2.45 12.02 -8.72
C LEU A 185 -3.09 11.30 -9.90
N CYS A 186 -3.03 11.88 -11.10
CA CYS A 186 -3.49 11.22 -12.33
C CYS A 186 -2.71 9.92 -12.59
N THR A 187 -1.39 9.93 -12.39
CA THR A 187 -0.56 8.73 -12.51
C THR A 187 -1.01 7.64 -11.55
N GLN A 188 -1.25 7.98 -10.28
CA GLN A 188 -1.79 7.05 -9.28
C GLN A 188 -3.19 6.55 -9.66
N ALA A 189 -4.07 7.44 -10.11
CA ALA A 189 -5.45 7.12 -10.48
C ALA A 189 -5.53 6.13 -11.65
N ASN A 190 -4.66 6.29 -12.67
CA ASN A 190 -4.56 5.38 -13.81
C ASN A 190 -4.24 3.93 -13.41
N THR A 191 -3.56 3.71 -12.28
CA THR A 191 -3.28 2.33 -11.81
C THR A 191 -4.55 1.54 -11.55
N TYR A 192 -5.67 2.20 -11.20
CA TYR A 192 -6.97 1.58 -10.92
C TYR A 192 -7.74 1.15 -12.16
N LEU A 193 -7.32 1.56 -13.37
CA LEU A 193 -7.95 1.15 -14.62
C LEU A 193 -7.61 -0.30 -14.99
N SER A 194 -6.50 -0.84 -14.47
CA SER A 194 -6.12 -2.25 -14.68
C SER A 194 -6.98 -3.23 -13.87
N GLU A 195 -6.99 -4.51 -14.28
CA GLU A 195 -7.64 -5.57 -13.51
C GLU A 195 -7.03 -5.72 -12.10
N ALA A 196 -5.69 -5.73 -12.02
CA ALA A 196 -4.97 -5.76 -10.75
C ALA A 196 -5.27 -4.53 -9.88
N GLY A 197 -5.38 -3.35 -10.50
CA GLY A 197 -5.77 -2.09 -9.84
C GLY A 197 -7.19 -2.11 -9.31
N SER A 198 -8.12 -2.70 -10.06
CA SER A 198 -9.53 -2.83 -9.69
C SER A 198 -9.70 -3.59 -8.36
N ALA A 199 -8.87 -4.62 -8.13
CA ALA A 199 -8.87 -5.35 -6.86
C ALA A 199 -8.41 -4.50 -5.65
N ASN A 200 -7.69 -3.40 -5.88
CA ASN A 200 -7.24 -2.50 -4.81
C ASN A 200 -8.27 -1.44 -4.41
N LEU A 201 -9.37 -1.27 -5.16
CA LEU A 201 -10.44 -0.31 -4.87
C LEU A 201 -11.18 -0.63 -3.57
N THR A 202 -11.24 -1.91 -3.20
CA THR A 202 -11.88 -2.38 -1.97
C THR A 202 -10.99 -2.23 -0.74
N LYS A 203 -9.69 -1.99 -0.92
CA LYS A 203 -8.77 -1.74 0.20
C LYS A 203 -9.06 -0.36 0.78
N GLN A 204 -9.01 -0.26 2.10
CA GLN A 204 -9.16 1.02 2.79
C GLN A 204 -8.13 2.05 2.29
N HIS A 205 -8.57 3.30 2.26
CA HIS A 205 -7.77 4.48 1.98
C HIS A 205 -7.96 5.44 3.16
N PRO A 206 -7.01 6.33 3.46
CA PRO A 206 -7.21 7.35 4.49
C PRO A 206 -8.43 8.26 4.26
N TYR A 207 -8.95 8.36 3.04
CA TYR A 207 -10.23 9.00 2.69
C TYR A 207 -11.38 8.03 2.37
N GLY A 208 -11.23 6.75 2.71
CA GLY A 208 -12.21 5.70 2.42
C GLY A 208 -12.11 5.11 1.01
N GLY A 209 -12.70 3.94 0.81
CA GLY A 209 -12.68 3.22 -0.48
C GLY A 209 -13.33 4.00 -1.62
N THR A 210 -14.33 4.84 -1.31
CA THR A 210 -15.05 5.63 -2.32
C THR A 210 -14.17 6.73 -2.94
N PHE A 211 -13.16 7.23 -2.22
CA PHE A 211 -12.17 8.15 -2.80
C PHE A 211 -11.39 7.50 -3.94
N LYS A 212 -10.93 6.25 -3.78
CA LYS A 212 -10.23 5.51 -4.85
C LYS A 212 -11.13 5.28 -6.07
N GLN A 213 -12.43 5.08 -5.84
CA GLN A 213 -13.40 4.94 -6.92
C GLN A 213 -13.57 6.25 -7.71
N ASN A 214 -13.65 7.40 -7.04
CA ASN A 214 -13.66 8.71 -7.69
C ASN A 214 -12.38 8.95 -8.51
N LEU A 215 -11.21 8.58 -7.98
CA LEU A 215 -9.95 8.64 -8.74
C LEU A 215 -10.00 7.77 -9.99
N ARG A 216 -10.53 6.55 -9.90
CA ARG A 216 -10.70 5.70 -11.08
C ARG A 216 -11.59 6.35 -12.14
N VAL A 217 -12.74 6.90 -11.74
CA VAL A 217 -13.67 7.56 -12.66
C VAL A 217 -13.01 8.77 -13.32
N TRP A 218 -12.28 9.57 -12.55
CA TRP A 218 -11.51 10.70 -13.06
C TRP A 218 -10.42 10.26 -14.07
N ALA A 219 -9.70 9.17 -13.79
CA ALA A 219 -8.71 8.62 -14.72
C ALA A 219 -9.34 8.05 -15.99
N ASP A 220 -10.50 7.41 -15.91
CA ASP A 220 -11.27 6.93 -17.07
C ASP A 220 -11.69 8.09 -17.98
N GLY A 221 -11.95 9.26 -17.38
CA GLY A 221 -12.19 10.53 -18.07
C GLY A 221 -10.94 11.28 -18.54
N GLY A 222 -9.75 10.68 -18.47
CA GLY A 222 -8.51 11.32 -18.94
C GLY A 222 -7.85 12.29 -17.96
N CYS A 223 -8.27 12.30 -16.70
CA CYS A 223 -7.77 13.18 -15.64
C CYS A 223 -8.03 14.68 -15.86
N GLU A 224 -9.09 15.02 -16.58
CA GLU A 224 -9.53 16.41 -16.82
C GLU A 224 -10.33 16.99 -15.64
#